data_AF-A0A934R7S7-F1
#
_entry.id   AF-A0A934R7S7-F1
#
_cell.length_a   1.000
_cell.length_b   1.000
_cell.length_c   1.000
_cell.angle_alpha   90.00
_cell.angle_beta   90.00
_cell.angle_gamma   90.00
#
_symmetry.space_group_name_H-M   'P 1'
#
loop_
_entity.id
_entity.type
_entity.pdbx_description
1 polymer ?
#
loop_
_entity_poly.entity_id
_entity_poly.type
_entity_poly.pdbx_seq_one_letter_code
_entity_poly.pdbx_strand_id
1 'polypeptide(L)'
;MKKDDEIRAERESAWIGDAVLALFARSWVLRERGRMDGDWFTRLTSNDFLSALGPPTQVEAKIGAIYREEGLEAAFAWMDEELIPRLKKQMAKQR
;
A
#
# COMPACT_ATOMS: atom_id res chain seq x y z
N MET A 1 -13.14 25.95 5.53
CA MET A 1 -14.30 25.04 5.38
C MET A 1 -14.09 24.04 4.26
N LYS A 2 -14.33 24.34 2.97
CA LYS A 2 -14.16 23.32 1.89
C LYS A 2 -12.79 22.61 1.86
N LYS A 3 -11.71 23.37 2.05
CA LYS A 3 -10.35 22.83 2.04
C LYS A 3 -10.02 21.95 3.25
N ASP A 4 -10.64 22.23 4.40
CA ASP A 4 -10.40 21.47 5.64
C ASP A 4 -11.12 20.11 5.57
N ASP A 5 -12.31 20.09 4.96
CA ASP A 5 -13.09 18.87 4.74
C ASP A 5 -12.41 17.94 3.72
N GLU A 6 -11.84 18.48 2.65
CA GLU A 6 -11.05 17.72 1.67
C GLU A 6 -9.81 17.06 2.29
N ILE A 7 -9.05 17.83 3.09
CA ILE A 7 -7.87 17.31 3.81
C ILE A 7 -8.27 16.21 4.79
N ARG A 8 -9.42 16.37 5.45
CA ARG A 8 -9.94 15.35 6.37
C ARG A 8 -10.32 14.08 5.62
N ALA A 9 -11.05 14.19 4.53
CA ALA A 9 -11.45 13.04 3.71
C ALA A 9 -10.24 12.27 3.17
N GLU A 10 -9.20 12.97 2.71
CA GLU A 10 -7.94 12.37 2.26
C GLU A 10 -7.27 11.57 3.38
N ARG A 11 -7.17 12.14 4.59
CA ARG A 11 -6.58 11.46 5.75
C ARG A 11 -7.40 10.24 6.20
N GLU A 12 -8.73 10.35 6.18
CA GLU A 12 -9.61 9.23 6.50
C GLU A 12 -9.47 8.10 5.46
N SER A 13 -9.31 8.44 4.19
CA SER A 13 -9.01 7.46 3.14
C SER A 13 -7.62 6.83 3.35
N ALA A 14 -6.60 7.63 3.67
CA ALA A 14 -5.26 7.11 3.95
C ALA A 14 -5.25 6.16 5.15
N TRP A 15 -5.98 6.48 6.21
CA TRP A 15 -6.12 5.63 7.38
C TRP A 15 -6.69 4.24 7.05
N ILE A 16 -7.72 4.19 6.19
CA ILE A 16 -8.26 2.91 5.72
C ILE A 16 -7.28 2.22 4.75
N GLY A 17 -6.66 2.99 3.87
CA GLY A 17 -5.70 2.49 2.90
C GLY A 17 -4.48 1.83 3.55
N ASP A 18 -3.97 2.37 4.65
CA ASP A 18 -2.89 1.76 5.43
C ASP A 18 -3.29 0.37 5.95
N ALA A 19 -4.50 0.22 6.50
CA ALA A 19 -4.99 -1.08 6.95
C ALA A 19 -5.12 -2.09 5.79
N VAL A 20 -5.62 -1.63 4.63
CA VAL A 20 -5.75 -2.46 3.42
C VAL A 20 -4.37 -2.85 2.86
N LEU A 21 -3.43 -1.90 2.82
CA LEU A 21 -2.04 -2.13 2.44
C LEU A 21 -1.38 -3.15 3.37
N ALA A 22 -1.60 -3.03 4.67
CA ALA A 22 -1.04 -3.94 5.66
C ALA A 22 -1.63 -5.36 5.55
N LEU A 23 -2.90 -5.49 5.17
CA LEU A 23 -3.52 -6.78 4.89
C LEU A 23 -2.95 -7.39 3.60
N PHE A 24 -2.82 -6.60 2.53
CA PHE A 24 -2.19 -7.02 1.29
C PHE A 24 -0.75 -7.48 1.52
N ALA A 25 0.05 -6.69 2.24
CA ALA A 25 1.44 -7.02 2.55
C ALA A 25 1.57 -8.38 3.24
N ARG A 26 0.74 -8.64 4.26
CA ARG A 26 0.74 -9.94 4.96
C ARG A 26 0.34 -11.08 4.03
N SER A 27 -0.72 -10.88 3.24
CA SER A 27 -1.22 -11.89 2.29
C SER A 27 -0.17 -12.21 1.23
N TRP A 28 0.48 -11.18 0.70
CA TRP A 28 1.56 -11.30 -0.28
C TRP A 28 2.78 -12.02 0.29
N VAL A 29 3.21 -11.65 1.52
CA VAL A 29 4.33 -12.32 2.20
C VAL A 29 4.05 -13.79 2.43
N LEU A 30 2.86 -14.16 2.92
CA LEU A 30 2.49 -15.56 3.11
C LEU A 30 2.48 -16.32 1.78
N ARG A 31 1.96 -15.72 0.71
CA ARG A 31 1.93 -16.29 -0.65
C ARG A 31 3.34 -16.50 -1.22
N GLU A 32 4.21 -15.51 -1.15
CA GLU A 32 5.53 -15.53 -1.81
C GLU A 32 6.60 -16.25 -0.97
N ARG A 33 6.53 -16.14 0.36
CA ARG A 33 7.55 -16.67 1.27
C ARG A 33 7.15 -17.99 1.91
N GLY A 34 5.87 -18.37 1.86
CA GLY A 34 5.33 -19.56 2.53
C GLY A 34 5.41 -19.52 4.06
N ARG A 35 5.73 -18.36 4.64
CA ARG A 35 5.89 -18.14 6.08
C ARG A 35 5.70 -16.67 6.43
N MET A 36 5.47 -16.37 7.70
CA MET A 36 5.55 -15.01 8.21
C MET A 36 6.98 -14.48 8.09
N ASP A 37 7.14 -13.32 7.47
CA ASP A 37 8.43 -12.66 7.26
C ASP A 37 8.27 -11.15 7.51
N GLY A 38 8.59 -10.73 8.74
CA GLY A 38 8.36 -9.36 9.22
C GLY A 38 9.22 -8.32 8.50
N ASP A 39 10.40 -8.71 8.01
CA ASP A 39 11.29 -7.84 7.26
C ASP A 39 10.68 -7.49 5.89
N TRP A 40 10.10 -8.49 5.22
CA TRP A 40 9.42 -8.29 3.95
C TRP A 40 8.15 -7.46 4.08
N PHE A 41 7.36 -7.73 5.14
CA PHE A 41 6.22 -6.91 5.48
C PHE A 41 6.63 -5.44 5.65
N THR A 42 7.62 -5.19 6.51
CA THR A 42 8.11 -3.84 6.82
C THR A 42 8.63 -3.12 5.57
N ARG A 43 9.33 -3.83 4.68
CA ARG A 43 9.79 -3.25 3.40
C ARG A 43 8.63 -2.82 2.52
N LEU A 44 7.60 -3.66 2.39
CA LEU A 44 6.43 -3.40 1.54
C LEU A 44 5.56 -2.25 2.08
N THR A 45 5.54 -2.05 3.40
CA THR A 45 4.77 -0.98 4.05
C THR A 45 5.63 0.22 4.47
N SER A 46 6.91 0.26 4.11
CA SER A 46 7.80 1.35 4.53
C SER A 46 7.53 2.64 3.77
N ASN A 47 7.60 3.77 4.49
CA ASN A 47 7.52 5.10 3.86
C ASN A 47 8.58 5.27 2.78
N ASP A 48 9.78 4.71 2.96
CA ASP A 48 10.85 4.78 1.95
C ASP A 48 10.45 4.11 0.63
N PHE A 49 9.79 2.94 0.70
CA PHE A 49 9.26 2.27 -0.47
C PHE A 49 8.10 3.05 -1.09
N LEU A 50 7.10 3.45 -0.29
CA LEU A 50 5.94 4.18 -0.79
C LEU A 50 6.33 5.52 -1.41
N SER A 51 7.34 6.20 -0.85
CA SER A 51 7.91 7.45 -1.38
C SER A 51 8.48 7.32 -2.79
N ALA A 52 8.84 6.11 -3.23
CA ALA A 52 9.28 5.86 -4.60
C ALA A 52 8.11 5.89 -5.61
N LEU A 53 6.86 5.80 -5.15
CA LEU A 53 5.65 5.93 -5.97
C LEU A 53 5.02 7.33 -5.87
N GLY A 54 5.16 7.98 -4.71
CA GLY A 54 4.60 9.29 -4.40
C GLY A 54 4.57 9.51 -2.89
N PRO A 55 4.02 10.62 -2.40
CA PRO A 55 3.89 10.84 -0.95
C PRO A 55 3.15 9.65 -0.30
N PRO A 56 3.68 9.02 0.78
CA PRO A 56 3.09 7.81 1.37
C PRO A 56 1.60 7.95 1.67
N THR A 57 1.20 9.06 2.28
CA THR A 57 -0.20 9.36 2.59
C THR A 57 -1.10 9.43 1.35
N GLN A 58 -0.59 9.88 0.20
CA GLN A 58 -1.37 9.87 -1.05
C GLN A 58 -1.53 8.47 -1.62
N VAL A 59 -0.48 7.64 -1.51
CA VAL A 59 -0.54 6.23 -1.93
C VAL A 59 -1.57 5.48 -1.08
N GLU A 60 -1.52 5.66 0.24
CA GLU A 60 -2.49 5.11 1.18
C GLU A 60 -3.91 5.65 0.87
N ALA A 61 -4.07 6.96 0.69
CA ALA A 61 -5.37 7.55 0.36
C ALA A 61 -5.96 6.96 -0.92
N LYS A 62 -5.13 6.73 -1.94
CA LYS A 62 -5.54 6.08 -3.19
C LYS A 62 -6.00 4.64 -2.96
N ILE A 63 -5.25 3.85 -2.18
CA ILE A 63 -5.66 2.48 -1.83
C ILE A 63 -7.00 2.49 -1.09
N GLY A 64 -7.17 3.41 -0.14
CA GLY A 64 -8.42 3.57 0.61
C GLY A 64 -9.59 3.98 -0.27
N ALA A 65 -9.37 4.84 -1.27
CA ALA A 65 -10.39 5.23 -2.24
C ALA A 65 -10.83 4.04 -3.11
N ILE A 66 -9.87 3.32 -3.72
CA ILE A 66 -10.16 2.13 -4.54
C ILE A 66 -10.92 1.08 -3.71
N TYR A 67 -10.48 0.84 -2.47
CA TYR A 67 -11.18 -0.08 -1.57
C TYR A 67 -12.63 0.34 -1.30
N ARG A 68 -12.89 1.62 -1.08
CA ARG A 68 -14.25 2.12 -0.79
C ARG A 68 -15.16 2.07 -2.02
N GLU A 69 -14.62 2.32 -3.22
CA GLU A 69 -15.39 2.41 -4.45
C GLU A 69 -15.58 1.05 -5.13
N GLU A 70 -14.55 0.20 -5.11
CA GLU A 70 -14.46 -1.01 -5.93
C GLU A 70 -14.23 -2.29 -5.10
N GLY A 71 -13.95 -2.16 -3.80
CA GLY A 71 -13.77 -3.28 -2.89
C GLY A 71 -12.33 -3.76 -2.75
N LEU A 72 -12.16 -4.83 -1.96
CA LEU A 72 -10.85 -5.32 -1.55
C LEU A 72 -10.06 -5.93 -2.71
N GLU A 73 -10.74 -6.68 -3.58
CA GLU A 73 -10.13 -7.35 -4.73
C GLU A 73 -9.53 -6.34 -5.72
N ALA A 74 -10.22 -5.23 -5.99
CA ALA A 74 -9.73 -4.16 -6.84
C ALA A 74 -8.49 -3.47 -6.24
N ALA A 75 -8.52 -3.19 -4.93
CA ALA A 75 -7.36 -2.62 -4.24
C ALA A 75 -6.14 -3.57 -4.29
N PHE A 76 -6.36 -4.88 -4.15
CA PHE A 76 -5.31 -5.89 -4.25
C PHE A 76 -4.75 -6.00 -5.66
N ALA A 77 -5.60 -6.00 -6.68
CA ALA A 77 -5.18 -6.01 -8.08
C ALA A 77 -4.31 -4.79 -8.40
N TRP A 78 -4.73 -3.60 -7.97
CA TRP A 78 -3.94 -2.38 -8.14
C TRP A 78 -2.58 -2.48 -7.45
N MET A 79 -2.50 -3.03 -6.24
CA MET A 79 -1.23 -3.22 -5.54
C MET A 79 -0.32 -4.28 -6.20
N ASP A 80 -0.89 -5.38 -6.71
CA ASP A 80 -0.14 -6.38 -7.47
C ASP A 80 0.43 -5.79 -8.78
N GLU A 81 -0.29 -4.88 -9.44
CA GLU A 81 0.15 -4.21 -10.66
C GLU A 81 1.17 -3.08 -10.40
N GLU A 82 0.95 -2.26 -9.38
CA GLU A 82 1.76 -1.07 -9.14
C GLU A 82 2.86 -1.27 -8.09
N LEU A 83 2.58 -1.89 -6.94
CA LEU A 83 3.57 -2.02 -5.87
C LEU A 83 4.57 -3.15 -6.15
N ILE A 84 4.09 -4.33 -6.52
CA ILE A 84 4.94 -5.54 -6.57
C ILE A 84 6.07 -5.46 -7.59
N PRO A 85 5.88 -4.98 -8.83
CA PRO A 85 6.99 -4.85 -9.78
C PRO A 85 8.10 -3.92 -9.28
N ARG A 86 7.73 -2.86 -8.55
CA ARG A 86 8.67 -1.89 -7.99
C ARG A 86 9.41 -2.47 -6.79
N LEU A 87 8.70 -3.17 -5.90
CA LEU A 87 9.30 -3.89 -4.78
C LEU A 87 10.35 -4.90 -5.27
N LYS A 88 10.01 -5.72 -6.26
CA LYS A 88 10.93 -6.70 -6.86
C LYS A 88 12.18 -6.03 -7.44
N LYS A 89 12.02 -4.91 -8.16
CA LYS A 89 13.15 -4.12 -8.69
C LYS A 89 14.05 -3.56 -7.58
N GLN A 90 13.47 -2.97 -6.52
CA GLN A 90 14.24 -2.43 -5.40
C GLN A 90 15.02 -3.52 -4.67
N MET A 91 14.43 -4.70 -4.51
CA MET A 91 15.07 -5.82 -3.83
C MET A 91 16.16 -6.49 -4.65
N ALA A 92 16.03 -6.50 -5.98
CA ALA A 92 17.12 -6.95 -6.85
C ALA A 92 18.36 -6.04 -6.78
N LYS A 93 18.17 -4.74 -6.54
CA LYS A 93 19.26 -3.75 -6.46
C LYS A 93 19.99 -3.75 -5.10
N GLN A 94 19.40 -4.35 -4.06
CA GLN A 94 19.97 -4.44 -2.72
C GLN A 94 20.72 -5.77 -2.44
N ARG A 95 20.94 -6.60 -3.48
CA ARG A 95 21.72 -7.84 -3.42
C ARG A 95 23.04 -7.63 -4.14
#